data_AF-A0A434RG15-F1
#
_entry.id   AF-A0A434RG15-F1
#
_cell.length_a   1.000
_cell.length_b   1.000
_cell.length_c   1.000
_cell.angle_alpha   90.00
_cell.angle_beta   90.00
_cell.angle_gamma   90.00
#
_symmetry.space_group_name_H-M   'P 1'
#
loop_
_entity.id
_entity.type
_entity.pdbx_description
1 polymer ?
#
loop_
_entity_poly.entity_id
_entity_poly.type
_entity_poly.pdbx_seq_one_letter_code
_entity_poly.pdbx_strand_id
1 'polypeptide(L)'
;RAARDAGILTVAVVTKPFTFEGKRRSQAAEEGIERLRESADTVIVIPNQNLFRVADARTTFADAFAMADRVLYAGVGCITDLIVKEGLINLDFADVKSVMRDMGRAMMGTGEASGEGRARAAAEAAIANPLLDEASMTGARGLLVSICGGTDMTLFEVDEAATRIREEVDADADIIVGAIFDQALAGKFRVSVVATGLRKSEDMPQLQQRIA
;
A
#
# COMPACT_ATOMS: atom_id res chain seq x y z
N ARG A 1 0.75 -1.74 21.12
CA ARG A 1 0.93 -0.83 22.27
C ARG A 1 2.31 -0.96 22.92
N ALA A 2 2.68 -2.10 23.51
CA ALA A 2 4.00 -2.26 24.15
C ALA A 2 5.20 -1.85 23.26
N ALA A 3 5.20 -2.23 21.98
CA ALA A 3 6.24 -1.81 21.03
C ALA A 3 6.28 -0.29 20.80
N ARG A 4 5.11 0.34 20.59
CA ARG A 4 4.98 1.79 20.42
C ARG A 4 5.41 2.57 21.67
N ASP A 5 5.01 2.10 22.85
CA ASP A 5 5.39 2.71 24.14
C ASP A 5 6.91 2.61 24.39
N ALA A 6 7.57 1.59 23.82
CA ALA A 6 9.02 1.44 23.82
C ALA A 6 9.75 2.29 22.74
N GLY A 7 9.03 3.11 21.97
CA GLY A 7 9.59 3.96 20.92
C GLY A 7 9.95 3.24 19.61
N ILE A 8 9.47 2.01 19.44
CA ILE A 8 9.68 1.20 18.23
C ILE A 8 8.60 1.56 17.19
N LEU A 9 9.01 1.83 15.96
CA LEU A 9 8.09 2.04 14.83
C LEU A 9 7.21 0.80 14.68
N THR A 10 5.92 0.96 14.94
CA THR A 10 4.95 -0.14 15.00
C THR A 10 3.98 -0.02 13.83
N VAL A 11 4.15 -0.89 12.83
CA VAL A 11 3.24 -1.01 11.70
C VAL A 11 2.38 -2.27 11.88
N ALA A 12 1.06 -2.13 11.82
CA ALA A 12 0.13 -3.24 11.84
C ALA A 12 -0.43 -3.48 10.44
N VAL A 13 -0.35 -4.72 9.94
CA VAL A 13 -0.94 -5.12 8.66
C VAL A 13 -2.06 -6.12 8.96
N VAL A 14 -3.30 -5.77 8.65
CA VAL A 14 -4.49 -6.56 9.04
C VAL A 14 -5.51 -6.63 7.92
N THR A 15 -6.32 -7.69 7.92
CA THR A 15 -7.40 -7.88 6.95
C THR A 15 -8.77 -7.57 7.56
N LYS A 16 -9.69 -7.04 6.74
CA LYS A 16 -11.12 -7.04 7.04
C LYS A 16 -11.76 -8.30 6.46
N PRO A 17 -12.71 -8.94 7.17
CA PRO A 17 -13.34 -10.18 6.72
C PRO A 17 -14.14 -9.96 5.45
N PHE A 18 -14.44 -11.04 4.73
CA PHE A 18 -15.32 -10.99 3.59
C PHE A 18 -16.78 -10.74 4.03
N THR A 19 -17.61 -10.16 3.15
CA THR A 19 -19.02 -9.87 3.47
C THR A 19 -19.80 -11.15 3.82
N PHE A 20 -19.49 -12.28 3.17
CA PHE A 20 -20.14 -13.56 3.41
C PHE A 20 -19.86 -14.14 4.81
N GLU A 21 -18.80 -13.69 5.50
CA GLU A 21 -18.47 -14.16 6.86
C GLU A 21 -19.42 -13.58 7.92
N GLY A 22 -20.24 -12.60 7.54
CA GLY A 22 -21.34 -12.09 8.35
C GLY A 22 -21.04 -10.80 9.11
N LYS A 23 -22.10 -10.05 9.37
CA LYS A 23 -22.06 -8.69 9.95
C LYS A 23 -21.36 -8.63 11.31
N ARG A 24 -21.53 -9.66 12.16
CA ARG A 24 -20.91 -9.71 13.50
C ARG A 24 -19.37 -9.73 13.43
N ARG A 25 -18.80 -10.47 12.48
CA ARG A 25 -17.33 -10.49 12.27
C ARG A 25 -16.83 -9.15 11.75
N SER A 26 -17.56 -8.54 10.82
CA SER A 26 -17.23 -7.22 10.29
C SER A 26 -17.21 -6.13 11.38
N GLN A 27 -18.23 -6.10 12.25
CA GLN A 27 -18.28 -5.17 13.38
C GLN A 27 -17.11 -5.37 14.35
N ALA A 28 -16.82 -6.62 14.72
CA ALA A 28 -15.68 -6.93 15.60
C ALA A 28 -14.34 -6.53 14.98
N ALA A 29 -14.18 -6.68 13.65
CA ALA A 29 -12.98 -6.26 12.94
C ALA A 29 -12.82 -4.73 12.94
N GLU A 30 -13.90 -3.97 12.73
CA GLU A 30 -13.85 -2.50 12.76
C GLU A 30 -13.43 -1.99 14.15
N GLU A 31 -14.07 -2.50 15.21
CA GLU A 31 -13.71 -2.16 16.59
C GLU A 31 -12.25 -2.53 16.92
N GLY A 32 -11.79 -3.68 16.42
CA GLY A 32 -10.40 -4.10 16.57
C GLY A 32 -9.42 -3.18 15.86
N ILE A 33 -9.75 -2.72 14.65
CA ILE A 33 -8.92 -1.81 13.86
C ILE A 33 -8.83 -0.43 14.53
N GLU A 34 -9.91 0.11 15.06
CA GLU A 34 -9.86 1.38 15.80
C GLU A 34 -8.91 1.30 17.01
N ARG A 35 -9.00 0.22 17.81
CA ARG A 35 -8.08 0.00 18.93
C ARG A 35 -6.62 -0.19 18.48
N LEU A 36 -6.40 -0.80 17.31
CA LEU A 36 -5.07 -0.94 16.73
C LEU A 36 -4.49 0.41 16.32
N ARG A 37 -5.31 1.33 15.78
CA ARG A 37 -4.86 2.68 15.40
C ARG A 37 -4.40 3.51 16.58
N GLU A 38 -4.98 3.32 17.76
CA GLU A 38 -4.50 3.96 19.00
C GLU A 38 -3.15 3.37 19.48
N SER A 39 -2.83 2.16 19.04
CA SER A 39 -1.76 1.32 19.59
C SER A 39 -0.56 1.13 18.66
N ALA A 40 -0.65 1.56 17.40
CA ALA A 40 0.33 1.44 16.33
C ALA A 40 0.52 2.78 15.63
N ASP A 41 1.67 3.00 15.01
CA ASP A 41 1.97 4.24 14.29
C ASP A 41 1.27 4.29 12.93
N THR A 42 1.21 3.14 12.25
CA THR A 42 0.48 2.96 11.00
C THR A 42 -0.25 1.62 11.01
N VAL A 43 -1.48 1.61 10.50
CA VAL A 43 -2.32 0.43 10.33
C VAL A 43 -2.72 0.31 8.86
N ILE A 44 -2.10 -0.64 8.17
CA ILE A 44 -2.43 -1.02 6.79
C ILE A 44 -3.62 -1.97 6.84
N VAL A 45 -4.74 -1.54 6.28
CA VAL A 45 -5.98 -2.33 6.26
C VAL A 45 -6.21 -2.89 4.88
N ILE A 46 -6.29 -4.21 4.79
CA ILE A 46 -6.55 -4.94 3.54
C ILE A 46 -8.01 -5.42 3.55
N PRO A 47 -8.90 -4.83 2.74
CA PRO A 47 -10.27 -5.29 2.63
C PRO A 47 -10.35 -6.58 1.80
N ASN A 48 -10.58 -7.73 2.43
CA ASN A 48 -10.67 -9.00 1.69
C ASN A 48 -11.76 -8.98 0.61
N GLN A 49 -12.81 -8.18 0.81
CA GLN A 49 -13.85 -7.98 -0.21
C GLN A 49 -13.30 -7.50 -1.56
N ASN A 50 -12.22 -6.71 -1.56
CA ASN A 50 -11.63 -6.18 -2.78
C ASN A 50 -10.76 -7.24 -3.49
N LEU A 51 -10.38 -8.34 -2.82
CA LEU A 51 -9.71 -9.48 -3.46
C LEU A 51 -10.61 -10.15 -4.50
N PHE A 52 -11.94 -10.05 -4.36
CA PHE A 52 -12.86 -10.53 -5.39
C PHE A 52 -12.79 -9.73 -6.69
N ARG A 53 -12.35 -8.46 -6.66
CA ARG A 53 -12.19 -7.64 -7.86
C ARG A 53 -10.96 -8.03 -8.67
N VAL A 54 -10.02 -8.75 -8.05
CA VAL A 54 -8.82 -9.32 -8.68
C VAL A 54 -8.93 -10.83 -8.90
N ALA A 55 -10.03 -11.46 -8.47
CA ALA A 55 -10.30 -12.88 -8.64
C ALA A 55 -11.23 -13.14 -9.84
N ASP A 56 -11.12 -14.33 -10.45
CA ASP A 56 -12.03 -14.79 -11.51
C ASP A 56 -13.15 -15.69 -10.95
N ALA A 57 -14.17 -15.99 -11.76
CA ALA A 57 -15.30 -16.84 -11.35
C ALA A 57 -14.91 -18.30 -11.01
N ARG A 58 -13.67 -18.71 -11.26
CA ARG A 58 -13.14 -20.04 -10.96
C ARG A 58 -12.28 -20.05 -9.69
N THR A 59 -11.97 -18.88 -9.14
CA THR A 59 -11.11 -18.74 -7.98
C THR A 59 -11.78 -19.40 -6.78
N THR A 60 -11.12 -20.40 -6.22
CA THR A 60 -11.67 -21.14 -5.08
C THR A 60 -11.55 -20.31 -3.80
N PHE A 61 -12.26 -20.74 -2.77
CA PHE A 61 -12.13 -20.14 -1.45
C PHE A 61 -10.69 -20.22 -0.91
N ALA A 62 -10.01 -21.34 -1.13
CA ALA A 62 -8.62 -21.51 -0.72
C ALA A 62 -7.69 -20.53 -1.44
N ASP A 63 -7.92 -20.33 -2.74
CA ASP A 63 -7.14 -19.37 -3.54
C ASP A 63 -7.35 -17.93 -3.08
N ALA A 64 -8.58 -17.57 -2.70
CA ALA A 64 -8.88 -16.22 -2.18
C ALA A 64 -8.13 -15.91 -0.88
N PHE A 65 -7.99 -16.88 0.03
CA PHE A 65 -7.15 -16.73 1.23
C PHE A 65 -5.67 -16.67 0.89
N ALA A 66 -5.19 -17.50 -0.04
CA ALA A 66 -3.82 -17.43 -0.52
C ALA A 66 -3.50 -16.07 -1.19
N MET A 67 -4.48 -15.45 -1.85
CA MET A 67 -4.36 -14.08 -2.36
C MET A 67 -4.25 -13.06 -1.22
N ALA A 68 -5.06 -13.18 -0.17
CA ALA A 68 -4.95 -12.33 1.01
C ALA A 68 -3.56 -12.43 1.65
N ASP A 69 -3.03 -13.65 1.80
CA ASP A 69 -1.70 -13.91 2.34
C ASP A 69 -0.60 -13.30 1.49
N ARG A 70 -0.72 -13.36 0.16
CA ARG A 70 0.22 -12.69 -0.76
C ARG A 70 0.20 -11.18 -0.61
N VAL A 71 -0.97 -10.57 -0.41
CA VAL A 71 -1.08 -9.13 -0.19
C VAL A 71 -0.50 -8.74 1.17
N LEU A 72 -0.74 -9.53 2.21
CA LEU A 72 -0.13 -9.34 3.53
C LEU A 72 1.40 -9.43 3.45
N TYR A 73 1.90 -10.46 2.77
CA TYR A 73 3.33 -10.64 2.53
C TYR A 73 3.93 -9.46 1.76
N ALA A 74 3.27 -9.01 0.69
CA ALA A 74 3.71 -7.85 -0.07
C ALA A 74 3.70 -6.56 0.77
N GLY A 75 2.72 -6.39 1.68
CA GLY A 75 2.66 -5.25 2.59
C GLY A 75 3.82 -5.17 3.57
N VAL A 76 4.19 -6.31 4.15
CA VAL A 76 5.36 -6.38 5.04
C VAL A 76 6.65 -6.27 4.22
N GLY A 77 6.77 -7.05 3.15
CA GLY A 77 7.95 -7.14 2.29
C GLY A 77 8.32 -5.79 1.67
N CYS A 78 7.33 -5.02 1.20
CA CYS A 78 7.53 -3.68 0.66
C CYS A 78 8.29 -2.77 1.64
N ILE A 79 7.95 -2.81 2.93
CA ILE A 79 8.59 -1.96 3.94
C ILE A 79 9.94 -2.53 4.36
N THR A 80 10.01 -3.83 4.61
CA THR A 80 11.24 -4.46 5.12
C THR A 80 12.34 -4.50 4.08
N ASP A 81 11.99 -4.76 2.83
CA ASP A 81 12.98 -4.91 1.76
C ASP A 81 13.66 -3.58 1.44
N LEU A 82 12.94 -2.45 1.54
CA LEU A 82 13.50 -1.11 1.35
C LEU A 82 14.54 -0.72 2.42
N ILE A 83 14.47 -1.33 3.61
CA ILE A 83 15.39 -1.03 4.72
C ILE A 83 16.60 -1.98 4.70
N VAL A 84 16.37 -3.25 4.33
CA VAL A 84 17.34 -4.33 4.53
C VAL A 84 18.14 -4.66 3.27
N LYS A 85 17.53 -4.55 2.08
CA LYS A 85 18.19 -4.92 0.83
C LYS A 85 18.91 -3.73 0.23
N GLU A 86 20.08 -3.99 -0.33
CA GLU A 86 20.78 -3.00 -1.15
C GLU A 86 20.01 -2.79 -2.46
N GLY A 87 19.80 -1.54 -2.81
CA GLY A 87 19.07 -1.08 -3.97
C GLY A 87 19.81 0.00 -4.75
N LEU A 88 19.24 0.36 -5.90
CA LEU A 88 19.68 1.48 -6.71
C LEU A 88 19.43 2.82 -5.99
N ILE A 89 18.30 2.90 -5.29
CA ILE A 89 17.93 4.03 -4.43
C ILE A 89 17.70 3.45 -3.05
N ASN A 90 18.74 3.50 -2.22
CA ASN A 90 18.64 3.09 -0.82
C ASN A 90 17.90 4.16 -0.03
N LEU A 91 16.97 3.71 0.81
CA LEU A 91 16.30 4.52 1.81
C LEU A 91 16.90 4.22 3.17
N ASP A 92 17.02 5.24 4.01
CA ASP A 92 17.36 5.00 5.39
C ASP A 92 16.11 4.72 6.24
N PHE A 93 16.31 4.19 7.44
CA PHE A 93 15.19 3.93 8.34
C PHE A 93 14.52 5.22 8.85
N ALA A 94 15.22 6.35 8.86
CA ALA A 94 14.67 7.62 9.30
C ALA A 94 13.65 8.16 8.30
N ASP A 95 13.89 7.98 7.00
CA ASP A 95 12.97 8.27 5.91
C ASP A 95 11.68 7.43 6.06
N VAL A 96 11.80 6.11 6.18
CA VAL A 96 10.62 5.25 6.39
C VAL A 96 9.88 5.62 7.67
N LYS A 97 10.61 5.93 8.74
CA LYS A 97 10.03 6.34 10.01
C LYS A 97 9.31 7.70 9.91
N SER A 98 9.80 8.65 9.12
CA SER A 98 9.16 9.97 8.99
C SER A 98 7.79 9.87 8.33
N VAL A 99 7.66 9.05 7.28
CA VAL A 99 6.39 8.86 6.56
C VAL A 99 5.44 7.90 7.25
N MET A 100 5.91 6.93 8.06
CA MET A 100 5.02 5.95 8.69
C MET A 100 4.67 6.23 10.15
N ARG A 101 5.32 7.22 10.79
CA ARG A 101 5.07 7.52 12.19
C ARG A 101 3.79 8.33 12.38
N ASP A 102 2.95 7.90 13.33
CA ASP A 102 1.71 8.59 13.72
C ASP A 102 0.73 8.90 12.55
N MET A 103 0.79 8.13 11.47
CA MET A 103 -0.06 8.32 10.29
C MET A 103 -1.43 7.67 10.43
N GLY A 104 -1.60 6.70 11.32
CA GLY A 104 -2.87 6.04 11.55
C GLY A 104 -3.25 5.13 10.39
N ARG A 105 -4.24 5.51 9.57
CA ARG A 105 -4.75 4.64 8.50
C ARG A 105 -3.84 4.64 7.27
N ALA A 106 -3.59 3.45 6.74
CA ALA A 106 -2.88 3.25 5.49
C ALA A 106 -3.54 2.17 4.60
N MET A 107 -3.23 2.23 3.31
CA MET A 107 -3.68 1.29 2.28
C MET A 107 -2.53 0.98 1.32
N MET A 108 -2.59 -0.15 0.61
CA MET A 108 -1.53 -0.59 -0.28
C MET A 108 -2.06 -1.02 -1.64
N GLY A 109 -1.41 -0.56 -2.71
CA GLY A 109 -1.54 -1.07 -4.06
C GLY A 109 -0.25 -1.72 -4.54
N THR A 110 -0.33 -2.73 -5.41
CA THR A 110 0.84 -3.33 -6.06
C THR A 110 0.53 -3.67 -7.51
N GLY A 111 1.47 -3.39 -8.40
CA GLY A 111 1.42 -3.68 -9.83
C GLY A 111 2.70 -4.38 -10.28
N GLU A 112 2.58 -5.27 -11.25
CA GLU A 112 3.72 -5.97 -11.86
C GLU A 112 3.51 -5.97 -13.38
N ALA A 113 4.57 -5.67 -14.13
CA ALA A 113 4.55 -5.72 -15.58
C ALA A 113 5.91 -6.19 -16.12
N SER A 114 5.94 -6.53 -17.41
CA SER A 114 7.12 -7.03 -18.11
C SER A 114 7.10 -6.59 -19.57
N GLY A 115 8.26 -6.59 -20.22
CA GLY A 115 8.39 -6.13 -21.61
C GLY A 115 8.62 -4.63 -21.73
N GLU A 116 8.34 -4.09 -22.92
CA GLU A 116 8.51 -2.66 -23.22
C GLU A 116 7.48 -1.81 -22.46
N GLY A 117 7.91 -0.69 -21.87
CA GLY A 117 7.03 0.17 -21.07
C GLY A 117 6.57 -0.46 -19.74
N ARG A 118 7.24 -1.51 -19.26
CA ARG A 118 6.88 -2.21 -18.01
C ARG A 118 6.87 -1.31 -16.78
N ALA A 119 7.71 -0.28 -16.73
CA ALA A 119 7.79 0.61 -15.58
C ALA A 119 6.50 1.40 -15.38
N ARG A 120 6.07 2.10 -16.43
CA ARG A 120 4.79 2.81 -16.46
C ARG A 120 3.59 1.89 -16.25
N ALA A 121 3.56 0.74 -16.93
CA ALA A 121 2.46 -0.22 -16.79
C ALA A 121 2.35 -0.77 -15.36
N ALA A 122 3.47 -1.05 -14.70
CA ALA A 122 3.47 -1.50 -13.30
C ALA A 122 3.01 -0.39 -12.34
N ALA A 123 3.43 0.86 -12.58
CA ALA A 123 2.99 2.01 -11.81
C ALA A 123 1.47 2.23 -11.95
N GLU A 124 0.94 2.21 -13.18
CA GLU A 124 -0.49 2.33 -13.46
C GLU A 124 -1.28 1.19 -12.81
N ALA A 125 -0.78 -0.04 -12.87
CA ALA A 125 -1.41 -1.19 -12.21
C ALA A 125 -1.39 -1.08 -10.67
N ALA A 126 -0.35 -0.49 -10.08
CA ALA A 126 -0.27 -0.25 -8.65
C ALA A 126 -1.29 0.79 -8.18
N ILE A 127 -1.46 1.87 -8.94
CA ILE A 127 -2.40 2.96 -8.66
C ILE A 127 -3.85 2.49 -8.85
N ALA A 128 -4.13 1.75 -9.94
CA ALA A 128 -5.45 1.21 -10.24
C ALA A 128 -5.79 -0.07 -9.44
N ASN A 129 -4.94 -0.47 -8.48
CA ASN A 129 -5.14 -1.69 -7.73
C ASN A 129 -6.41 -1.57 -6.86
N PRO A 130 -7.37 -2.52 -6.90
CA PRO A 130 -8.60 -2.45 -6.12
C PRO A 130 -8.44 -2.35 -4.61
N LEU A 131 -7.26 -2.66 -4.08
CA LEU A 131 -6.91 -2.51 -2.66
C LEU A 131 -6.54 -1.07 -2.29
N LEU A 132 -6.33 -0.22 -3.27
CA LEU A 132 -6.10 1.21 -3.16
C LEU A 132 -7.34 1.91 -3.72
N ASP A 133 -7.91 2.83 -2.94
CA ASP A 133 -9.04 3.64 -3.40
C ASP A 133 -8.51 4.94 -3.99
N GLU A 134 -9.06 5.43 -5.10
CA GLU A 134 -8.61 6.66 -5.76
C GLU A 134 -8.66 7.87 -4.81
N ALA A 135 -9.73 7.96 -4.00
CA ALA A 135 -9.86 8.98 -2.96
C ALA A 135 -8.77 8.89 -1.87
N SER A 136 -8.12 7.74 -1.73
CA SER A 136 -7.03 7.55 -0.78
C SER A 136 -5.70 8.06 -1.30
N MET A 137 -5.47 8.10 -2.62
CA MET A 137 -4.21 8.60 -3.18
C MET A 137 -4.10 10.12 -3.09
N THR A 138 -5.14 10.85 -3.51
CA THR A 138 -5.17 12.31 -3.40
C THR A 138 -5.21 12.76 -1.93
N GLY A 139 -5.88 12.02 -1.05
CA GLY A 139 -6.00 12.39 0.37
C GLY A 139 -4.86 11.94 1.29
N ALA A 140 -3.81 11.30 0.76
CA ALA A 140 -2.69 10.80 1.55
C ALA A 140 -1.72 11.91 1.95
N ARG A 141 -1.25 11.91 3.20
CA ARG A 141 -0.21 12.84 3.66
C ARG A 141 1.19 12.35 3.36
N GLY A 142 1.36 11.03 3.28
CA GLY A 142 2.65 10.41 3.00
C GLY A 142 2.50 9.19 2.11
N LEU A 143 3.43 9.03 1.18
CA LEU A 143 3.45 7.94 0.22
C LEU A 143 4.80 7.24 0.26
N LEU A 144 4.78 5.93 0.49
CA LEU A 144 5.97 5.08 0.33
C LEU A 144 5.83 4.29 -0.97
N VAL A 145 6.77 4.50 -1.89
CA VAL A 145 6.85 3.80 -3.17
C VAL A 145 8.05 2.88 -3.16
N SER A 146 7.80 1.57 -3.27
CA SER A 146 8.83 0.55 -3.46
C SER A 146 8.84 0.09 -4.91
N ILE A 147 9.98 0.23 -5.57
CA ILE A 147 10.22 -0.26 -6.91
C ILE A 147 11.16 -1.46 -6.82
N CYS A 148 10.75 -2.59 -7.40
CA CYS A 148 11.55 -3.80 -7.43
C CYS A 148 11.70 -4.28 -8.87
N GLY A 149 12.92 -4.54 -9.31
CA GLY A 149 13.20 -5.08 -10.65
C GLY A 149 14.45 -5.96 -10.68
N GLY A 150 14.65 -6.66 -11.78
CA GLY A 150 15.89 -7.40 -12.02
C GLY A 150 17.09 -6.46 -12.21
N THR A 151 18.29 -7.03 -12.35
CA THR A 151 19.53 -6.28 -12.64
C THR A 151 19.51 -5.57 -14.00
N ASP A 152 18.51 -5.87 -14.83
CA ASP A 152 18.21 -5.23 -16.11
C ASP A 152 17.37 -3.95 -15.97
N MET A 153 16.96 -3.59 -14.75
CA MET A 153 16.24 -2.34 -14.46
C MET A 153 17.15 -1.12 -14.65
N THR A 154 16.62 -0.12 -15.37
CA THR A 154 17.33 1.12 -15.68
C THR A 154 16.86 2.29 -14.82
N LEU A 155 17.70 3.32 -14.68
CA LEU A 155 17.30 4.55 -13.99
C LEU A 155 16.12 5.26 -14.68
N PHE A 156 16.02 5.17 -16.01
CA PHE A 156 14.91 5.77 -16.77
C PHE A 156 13.57 5.11 -16.43
N GLU A 157 13.55 3.79 -16.29
CA GLU A 157 12.36 3.06 -15.85
C GLU A 157 11.93 3.46 -14.43
N VAL A 158 12.90 3.62 -13.52
CA VAL A 158 12.62 4.07 -12.14
C VAL A 158 12.04 5.49 -12.12
N ASP A 159 12.62 6.41 -12.90
CA ASP A 159 12.14 7.79 -13.02
C ASP A 159 10.74 7.88 -13.65
N GLU A 160 10.48 7.08 -14.69
CA GLU A 160 9.17 7.01 -15.34
C GLU A 160 8.08 6.52 -14.37
N ALA A 161 8.34 5.43 -13.63
CA ALA A 161 7.41 4.90 -12.64
C ALA A 161 7.17 5.90 -11.50
N ALA A 162 8.22 6.53 -10.99
CA ALA A 162 8.12 7.52 -9.92
C ALA A 162 7.33 8.75 -10.37
N THR A 163 7.60 9.27 -11.56
CA THR A 163 6.89 10.43 -12.13
C THR A 163 5.41 10.13 -12.31
N ARG A 164 5.06 8.97 -12.87
CA ARG A 164 3.67 8.56 -13.05
C ARG A 164 2.90 8.49 -11.74
N ILE A 165 3.52 8.03 -10.64
CA ILE A 165 2.88 8.00 -9.32
C ILE A 165 2.71 9.41 -8.75
N ARG A 166 3.70 10.28 -8.91
CA ARG A 166 3.63 11.68 -8.44
C ARG A 166 2.46 12.45 -9.06
N GLU A 167 2.08 12.12 -10.29
CA GLU A 167 0.95 12.77 -10.98
C GLU A 167 -0.42 12.49 -10.32
N GLU A 168 -0.55 11.45 -9.48
CA GLU A 168 -1.82 11.01 -8.88
C GLU A 168 -1.99 11.43 -7.41
N VAL A 169 -0.99 12.07 -6.84
CA VAL A 169 -0.98 12.49 -5.43
C VAL A 169 -0.88 14.00 -5.31
N ASP A 170 -1.34 14.53 -4.17
CA ASP A 170 -1.26 15.96 -3.89
C ASP A 170 0.21 16.42 -3.85
N ALA A 171 0.47 17.63 -4.36
CA ALA A 171 1.81 18.20 -4.42
C ALA A 171 2.46 18.40 -3.04
N ASP A 172 1.64 18.48 -1.98
CA ASP A 172 2.05 18.64 -0.60
C ASP A 172 2.27 17.30 0.12
N ALA A 173 2.08 16.16 -0.56
CA ALA A 173 2.30 14.84 0.05
C ALA A 173 3.80 14.52 0.15
N ASP A 174 4.22 13.97 1.30
CA ASP A 174 5.60 13.50 1.49
C ASP A 174 5.79 12.17 0.77
N ILE A 175 6.53 12.18 -0.35
CA ILE A 175 6.75 10.99 -1.18
C ILE A 175 8.17 10.47 -0.99
N ILE A 176 8.27 9.22 -0.58
CA ILE A 176 9.52 8.48 -0.48
C ILE A 176 9.53 7.41 -1.56
N VAL A 177 10.59 7.37 -2.37
CA VAL A 177 10.79 6.38 -3.42
C VAL A 177 12.04 5.59 -3.13
N GLY A 178 11.91 4.28 -3.02
CA GLY A 178 13.02 3.34 -2.91
C GLY A 178 13.01 2.38 -4.09
N ALA A 179 14.20 1.99 -4.54
CA ALA A 179 14.35 1.09 -5.68
C ALA A 179 15.36 -0.01 -5.35
N ILE A 180 14.91 -1.26 -5.33
CA ILE A 180 15.70 -2.44 -4.96
C ILE A 180 15.80 -3.44 -6.10
N PHE A 181 16.90 -4.21 -6.11
CA PHE A 181 17.10 -5.28 -7.07
C PHE A 181 16.63 -6.63 -6.50
N ASP A 182 15.88 -7.38 -7.30
CA ASP A 182 15.48 -8.75 -7.00
C ASP A 182 15.72 -9.64 -8.22
N GLN A 183 16.62 -10.62 -8.08
CA GLN A 183 16.91 -11.57 -9.16
C GLN A 183 15.70 -12.41 -9.56
N ALA A 184 14.75 -12.63 -8.66
CA ALA A 184 13.51 -13.33 -8.96
C ALA A 184 12.59 -12.52 -9.91
N LEU A 185 12.87 -11.23 -10.09
CA LEU A 185 12.15 -10.32 -10.99
C LEU A 185 12.91 -10.02 -12.28
N ALA A 186 13.86 -10.87 -12.70
CA ALA A 186 14.54 -10.71 -13.99
C ALA A 186 13.52 -10.58 -15.15
N GLY A 187 13.61 -9.49 -15.93
CA GLY A 187 12.67 -9.20 -17.02
C GLY A 187 11.32 -8.62 -16.56
N LYS A 188 11.09 -8.46 -15.26
CA LYS A 188 9.86 -7.92 -14.67
C LYS A 188 10.14 -6.67 -13.84
N PHE A 189 9.12 -5.84 -13.70
CA PHE A 189 9.14 -4.62 -12.91
C PHE A 189 7.91 -4.61 -12.01
N ARG A 190 8.13 -4.47 -10.70
CA ARG A 190 7.08 -4.43 -9.68
C ARG A 190 7.11 -3.10 -8.96
N VAL A 191 5.93 -2.50 -8.79
CA VAL A 191 5.75 -1.26 -8.06
C VAL A 191 4.74 -1.51 -6.95
N SER A 192 5.10 -1.17 -5.72
CA SER A 192 4.23 -1.22 -4.55
C SER A 192 4.11 0.18 -3.97
N VAL A 193 2.89 0.60 -3.70
CA VAL A 193 2.57 1.93 -3.18
C VAL A 193 1.83 1.76 -1.86
N VAL A 194 2.33 2.38 -0.80
CA VAL A 194 1.67 2.44 0.52
C VAL A 194 1.29 3.88 0.79
N ALA A 195 -0.02 4.16 0.74
CA ALA A 195 -0.59 5.46 1.04
C ALA A 195 -0.89 5.54 2.55
N THR A 196 -0.35 6.55 3.22
CA THR A 196 -0.44 6.74 4.67
C THR A 196 -1.05 8.10 5.01
N GLY A 197 -1.55 8.24 6.24
CA GLY A 197 -2.15 9.50 6.69
C GLY A 197 -3.52 9.76 6.09
N LEU A 198 -4.22 8.69 5.69
CA LEU A 198 -5.53 8.75 5.04
C LEU A 198 -6.58 9.31 6.00
N ARG A 199 -7.27 10.38 5.58
CA ARG A 199 -8.40 10.94 6.35
C ARG A 199 -9.54 9.93 6.42
N LYS A 200 -10.30 9.91 7.52
CA LYS A 200 -11.57 9.17 7.55
C LYS A 200 -12.49 9.82 6.51
N SER A 201 -13.17 9.01 5.71
CA SER A 201 -14.22 9.45 4.79
C SER A 201 -15.37 10.21 5.50
N GLU A 202 -15.42 10.17 6.84
CA GLU A 202 -16.34 10.94 7.69
C GLU A 202 -15.92 12.41 7.90
N ASP A 203 -14.66 12.79 7.62
CA ASP A 203 -14.19 14.18 7.72
C ASP A 203 -14.43 15.01 6.46
N MET A 204 -15.11 14.46 5.44
CA MET A 204 -15.62 15.26 4.34
C MET A 204 -16.91 15.93 4.79
N PRO A 205 -16.93 17.26 5.07
CA PRO A 205 -18.19 17.95 5.26
C PRO A 205 -19.04 17.72 4.00
N GLN A 206 -20.29 17.34 4.19
CA GLN A 206 -21.31 17.09 3.16
C GLN A 206 -21.60 18.38 2.35
N LEU A 207 -20.64 18.84 1.54
CA LEU A 207 -20.75 20.08 0.80
C LEU A 207 -21.60 19.97 -0.48
N GLN A 208 -22.30 18.86 -0.68
CA GLN A 208 -23.19 18.61 -1.82
C GLN A 208 -24.70 18.68 -1.53
N GLN A 209 -25.13 19.26 -0.39
CA GLN A 209 -26.57 19.47 -0.11
C GLN A 209 -27.00 20.94 0.10
N ARG A 210 -26.22 21.94 -0.34
CA ARG A 210 -26.61 23.37 -0.24
C ARG A 210 -26.93 24.09 -1.55
N ILE A 211 -27.31 23.37 -2.60
CA ILE A 211 -27.99 23.99 -3.75
C ILE A 211 -29.22 23.16 -4.08
N ALA A 212 -30.31 23.48 -3.37
CA ALA A 212 -31.69 23.21 -3.75
C ALA A 212 -32.44 24.53 -3.66
#